data_AF-A0A9E2JCD4-F1
#
_entry.id   AF-A0A9E2JCD4-F1
#
_cell.length_a   1.000
_cell.length_b   1.000
_cell.length_c   1.000
_cell.angle_alpha   90.00
_cell.angle_beta   90.00
_cell.angle_gamma   90.00
#
_symmetry.space_group_name_H-M   'P 1'
#
loop_
_entity.id
_entity.type
_entity.pdbx_description
1 polymer ?
#
loop_
_entity_poly.entity_id
_entity_poly.type
_entity_poly.pdbx_seq_one_letter_code
_entity_poly.pdbx_strand_id
1 'polypeptide(L)'
;PFSDKLVISLFQSVTPRTAGFNTINYAHLANTTLLGTIFLMFVGGSPGSTAGGIKTATLAILVAMAVSRYRGFSRVNILRRTIPGGLVSRAVAVTLVSIATVGLSLALLLIIETGHLDHTQTRDAFLKLLFETVSAFGTVGLSMGATSGLTVWGKLIIITTMFLGRVGPLTVALALTRRARDTRSYNYGQEEVMIG
;
A
#
# COMPACT_ATOMS: atom_id res chain seq x y z
N PRO A 1 -27.72 14.89 -12.51
CA PRO A 1 -27.29 16.27 -12.87
C PRO A 1 -25.77 16.31 -13.11
N PHE A 2 -25.25 17.22 -13.95
CA PHE A 2 -23.80 17.33 -14.19
C PHE A 2 -23.03 17.76 -12.92
N SER A 3 -23.62 18.67 -12.14
CA SER A 3 -23.14 19.07 -10.80
C SER A 3 -22.85 17.86 -9.91
N ASP A 4 -23.81 16.94 -9.84
CA ASP A 4 -23.74 15.79 -8.94
C ASP A 4 -22.64 14.83 -9.38
N LYS A 5 -22.46 14.62 -10.69
CA LYS A 5 -21.37 13.81 -11.22
C LYS A 5 -20.00 14.39 -10.85
N LEU A 6 -19.87 15.71 -10.88
CA LEU A 6 -18.62 16.40 -10.53
C LEU A 6 -18.32 16.25 -9.03
N VAL A 7 -19.32 16.48 -8.17
CA VAL A 7 -19.19 16.30 -6.72
C VAL A 7 -18.89 14.85 -6.36
N ILE A 8 -19.60 13.88 -6.95
CA ILE A 8 -19.36 12.45 -6.73
C ILE A 8 -17.95 12.08 -7.18
N SER A 9 -17.50 12.52 -8.36
CA SER A 9 -16.16 12.21 -8.86
C SER A 9 -15.05 12.79 -7.97
N LEU A 10 -15.22 14.02 -7.47
CA LEU A 10 -14.30 14.65 -6.53
C LEU A 10 -14.26 13.86 -5.21
N PHE A 11 -15.43 13.52 -4.66
CA PHE A 11 -15.53 12.76 -3.43
C PHE A 11 -14.86 11.38 -3.57
N GLN A 12 -15.08 10.72 -4.70
CA GLN A 12 -14.49 9.42 -5.06
C GLN A 12 -12.98 9.47 -5.27
N SER A 13 -12.41 10.64 -5.58
CA SER A 13 -10.96 10.84 -5.62
C SER A 13 -10.36 11.08 -4.23
N VAL A 14 -11.11 11.70 -3.32
CA VAL A 14 -10.62 12.05 -1.97
C VAL A 14 -10.80 10.89 -0.98
N THR A 15 -11.97 10.23 -0.99
CA THR A 15 -12.32 9.19 -0.01
C THR A 15 -11.35 7.99 0.05
N PRO A 16 -10.74 7.52 -1.06
CA PRO A 16 -9.79 6.41 -1.02
C PRO A 16 -8.52 6.72 -0.22
N ARG A 17 -8.23 8.01 0.02
CA ARG A 17 -7.13 8.46 0.88
C ARG A 17 -7.56 8.48 2.36
N THR A 18 -8.03 7.34 2.83
CA THR A 18 -8.37 7.02 4.23
C THR A 18 -9.52 7.81 4.87
N ALA A 19 -10.55 8.17 4.11
CA ALA A 19 -11.79 8.73 4.69
C ALA A 19 -12.85 7.64 4.96
N GLY A 20 -12.98 6.67 4.05
CA GLY A 20 -13.86 5.51 4.26
C GLY A 20 -15.35 5.76 4.07
N PHE A 21 -15.74 6.96 3.64
CA PHE A 21 -17.14 7.29 3.39
C PHE A 21 -17.57 6.80 2.02
N ASN A 22 -18.72 6.15 1.99
CA ASN A 22 -19.28 5.56 0.80
C ASN A 22 -20.43 6.42 0.24
N THR A 23 -20.26 6.96 -0.97
CA THR A 23 -21.32 7.71 -1.68
C THR A 23 -21.96 6.92 -2.82
N ILE A 24 -21.29 5.87 -3.32
CA ILE A 24 -21.77 5.01 -4.42
C ILE A 24 -21.29 3.58 -4.18
N ASN A 25 -22.08 2.57 -4.58
CA ASN A 25 -21.66 1.19 -4.38
C ASN A 25 -20.48 0.81 -5.30
N TYR A 26 -19.31 0.55 -4.70
CA TYR A 26 -18.08 0.15 -5.40
C TYR A 26 -18.20 -1.18 -6.14
N ALA A 27 -19.12 -2.06 -5.75
CA ALA A 27 -19.35 -3.34 -6.43
C ALA A 27 -19.88 -3.18 -7.87
N HIS A 28 -20.41 -2.00 -8.23
CA HIS A 28 -20.94 -1.71 -9.56
C HIS A 28 -20.02 -0.81 -10.40
N LEU A 29 -18.82 -0.48 -9.91
CA LEU A 29 -17.89 0.35 -10.65
C LEU A 29 -17.11 -0.45 -11.69
N ALA A 30 -16.73 0.22 -12.77
CA ALA A 30 -15.88 -0.38 -13.80
C ALA A 30 -14.52 -0.78 -13.23
N ASN A 31 -13.97 -1.90 -13.69
CA ASN A 31 -12.67 -2.43 -13.24
C ASN A 31 -11.53 -1.41 -13.34
N THR A 32 -11.54 -0.53 -14.35
CA THR A 32 -10.56 0.57 -14.50
C THR A 32 -10.63 1.56 -13.36
N THR A 33 -11.84 1.89 -12.89
CA THR A 33 -12.04 2.80 -11.75
C THR A 33 -11.62 2.13 -10.45
N LEU A 34 -11.93 0.85 -10.28
CA LEU A 34 -11.49 0.05 -9.13
C LEU A 34 -9.97 -0.04 -9.06
N LEU A 35 -9.29 -0.26 -10.18
CA LEU A 35 -7.83 -0.28 -10.23
C LEU A 35 -7.22 1.05 -9.77
N GLY A 36 -7.73 2.18 -10.28
CA GLY A 36 -7.30 3.51 -9.84
C GLY A 36 -7.57 3.75 -8.36
N THR A 37 -8.73 3.29 -7.87
CA THR A 37 -9.10 3.38 -6.46
C THR A 37 -8.15 2.57 -5.58
N ILE A 38 -7.85 1.32 -5.95
CA ILE A 38 -6.91 0.45 -5.23
C ILE A 38 -5.53 1.10 -5.15
N PHE A 39 -5.04 1.69 -6.25
CA PHE A 39 -3.78 2.43 -6.23
C PHE A 39 -3.82 3.63 -5.27
N LEU A 40 -4.90 4.41 -5.27
CA LEU A 40 -5.10 5.54 -4.36
C LEU A 40 -5.26 5.10 -2.89
N MET A 41 -5.76 3.90 -2.62
CA MET A 41 -5.86 3.34 -1.25
C MET A 41 -4.50 2.90 -0.73
N PHE A 42 -3.68 2.32 -1.61
CA PHE A 42 -2.34 1.90 -1.27
C PHE A 42 -1.43 3.09 -0.94
N VAL A 43 -1.58 4.18 -1.72
CA VAL A 43 -0.92 5.47 -1.47
C VAL A 43 -1.83 6.33 -0.59
N GLY A 44 -1.69 6.19 0.73
CA GLY A 44 -2.49 6.91 1.70
C GLY A 44 -2.15 8.41 1.80
N GLY A 45 -2.19 8.93 3.03
CA GLY A 45 -2.01 10.37 3.28
C GLY A 45 -0.55 10.84 3.35
N SER A 46 -0.39 12.11 3.71
CA SER A 46 0.92 12.74 3.94
C SER A 46 1.59 12.24 5.23
N PRO A 47 2.92 12.36 5.40
CA PRO A 47 3.59 12.09 6.67
C PRO A 47 2.98 12.92 7.82
N GLY A 48 3.00 12.37 9.05
CA GLY A 48 2.38 13.02 10.22
C GLY A 48 0.85 12.95 10.27
N SER A 49 0.19 12.45 9.21
CA SER A 49 -1.26 12.22 9.18
C SER A 49 -1.65 10.91 9.88
N THR A 50 -2.94 10.84 10.25
CA THR A 50 -3.64 9.64 10.71
C THR A 50 -3.93 8.63 9.58
N ALA A 51 -3.61 8.90 8.32
CA ALA A 51 -3.81 7.91 7.25
C ALA A 51 -2.90 6.68 7.40
N GLY A 52 -3.38 5.47 7.10
CA GLY A 52 -2.53 4.28 6.95
C GLY A 52 -1.87 4.17 5.57
N GLY A 53 -1.29 3.00 5.29
CA GLY A 53 -0.68 2.69 3.99
C GLY A 53 0.65 3.40 3.72
N ILE A 54 1.08 3.39 2.45
CA ILE A 54 2.31 4.06 2.03
C ILE A 54 2.04 5.56 1.95
N LYS A 55 2.89 6.35 2.62
CA LYS A 55 2.77 7.80 2.61
C LYS A 55 3.12 8.39 1.25
N THR A 56 2.47 9.51 0.90
CA THR A 56 2.74 10.25 -0.34
C THR A 56 4.23 10.65 -0.49
N ALA A 57 4.90 10.98 0.62
CA ALA A 57 6.33 11.31 0.61
C ALA A 57 7.20 10.10 0.23
N THR A 58 6.84 8.89 0.65
CA THR A 58 7.54 7.66 0.26
C THR A 58 7.44 7.46 -1.24
N LEU A 59 6.24 7.61 -1.82
CA LEU A 59 6.04 7.55 -3.26
C LEU A 59 6.84 8.62 -3.99
N ALA A 60 6.84 9.86 -3.51
CA ALA A 60 7.60 10.95 -4.10
C ALA A 60 9.12 10.67 -4.12
N ILE A 61 9.67 10.09 -3.05
CA ILE A 61 11.08 9.69 -2.99
C ILE A 61 11.37 8.58 -4.00
N LEU A 62 10.51 7.57 -4.13
CA LEU A 62 10.70 6.49 -5.10
C LEU A 62 10.66 6.98 -6.55
N VAL A 63 9.70 7.85 -6.88
CA VAL A 63 9.60 8.46 -8.21
C VAL A 63 10.83 9.32 -8.48
N ALA A 64 11.25 10.15 -7.53
CA ALA A 64 12.46 10.96 -7.67
C ALA A 64 13.72 10.11 -7.83
N MET A 65 13.81 8.97 -7.13
CA MET A 65 14.90 8.01 -7.27
C MET A 65 14.94 7.42 -8.67
N ALA A 66 13.80 6.94 -9.20
CA ALA A 66 13.70 6.40 -10.54
C ALA A 66 14.10 7.44 -11.60
N VAL A 67 13.56 8.67 -11.50
CA VAL A 67 13.88 9.77 -12.41
C VAL A 67 15.36 10.18 -12.32
N SER A 68 15.92 10.25 -11.12
CA SER A 68 17.34 10.60 -10.93
C SER A 68 18.24 9.54 -11.55
N ARG A 69 17.92 8.25 -11.36
CA ARG A 69 18.69 7.14 -11.92
C ARG A 69 18.61 7.08 -13.44
N TYR A 70 17.43 7.33 -14.00
CA TYR A 70 17.21 7.45 -15.44
C TYR A 70 18.02 8.60 -16.07
N ARG A 71 18.14 9.72 -15.35
CA ARG A 71 18.96 10.88 -15.75
C ARG A 71 20.46 10.72 -15.47
N GLY A 72 20.90 9.58 -14.92
CA GLY A 72 22.31 9.33 -14.62
C GLY A 72 22.85 9.99 -13.34
N PHE A 73 21.99 10.57 -12.50
CA PHE A 73 22.43 11.13 -11.22
C PHE A 73 22.64 10.01 -10.18
N SER A 74 23.80 10.03 -9.51
CA SER A 74 24.12 9.09 -8.42
C SER A 74 23.37 9.37 -7.12
N ARG A 75 22.85 10.60 -6.95
CA ARG A 75 22.08 11.02 -5.79
C ARG A 75 20.67 11.45 -6.19
N VAL A 76 19.71 11.17 -5.31
CA VAL A 76 18.31 11.55 -5.51
C VAL A 76 18.13 13.02 -5.15
N ASN A 77 17.67 13.82 -6.11
CA ASN A 77 17.49 15.27 -5.94
C ASN A 77 16.03 15.68 -6.18
N ILE A 78 15.47 16.48 -5.28
CA ILE A 78 14.12 17.07 -5.39
C ILE A 78 14.23 18.57 -5.10
N LEU A 79 13.64 19.44 -5.95
CA LEU A 79 13.59 20.90 -5.73
C LEU A 79 14.95 21.53 -5.39
N ARG A 80 16.02 21.12 -6.08
CA ARG A 80 17.42 21.54 -5.83
C ARG A 80 17.98 21.16 -4.45
N ARG A 81 17.41 20.14 -3.79
CA ARG A 81 17.91 19.56 -2.54
C ARG A 81 18.19 18.07 -2.72
N THR A 82 19.25 17.58 -2.09
CA THR A 82 19.63 16.16 -2.13
C THR A 82 19.01 15.40 -0.96
N ILE A 83 18.39 14.26 -1.25
CA ILE A 83 17.84 13.37 -0.23
C ILE A 83 18.95 12.47 0.31
N PRO A 84 19.09 12.33 1.66
CA PRO A 84 20.03 11.40 2.26
C PRO A 84 19.77 9.95 1.82
N GLY A 85 20.81 9.20 1.47
CA GLY A 85 20.69 7.82 1.00
C GLY A 85 19.95 6.90 1.98
N GLY A 86 20.16 7.08 3.29
CA GLY A 86 19.42 6.32 4.30
C GLY A 86 17.90 6.53 4.26
N LEU A 87 17.43 7.70 3.83
CA LEU A 87 16.00 7.97 3.65
C LEU A 87 15.44 7.29 2.39
N VAL A 88 16.25 7.21 1.33
CA VAL A 88 15.90 6.46 0.11
C VAL A 88 15.78 4.96 0.42
N SER A 89 16.77 4.37 1.09
CA SER A 89 16.72 2.97 1.52
C SER A 89 15.53 2.68 2.42
N ARG A 90 15.17 3.61 3.32
CA ARG A 90 13.95 3.54 4.14
C ARG A 90 12.69 3.50 3.29
N ALA A 91 12.58 4.40 2.31
CA ALA A 91 11.41 4.46 1.44
C ALA A 91 11.23 3.15 0.65
N VAL A 92 12.32 2.58 0.14
CA VAL A 92 12.32 1.27 -0.54
C VAL A 92 11.89 0.16 0.43
N ALA A 93 12.50 0.08 1.62
CA ALA A 93 12.19 -0.95 2.61
C ALA A 93 10.72 -0.92 3.04
N VAL A 94 10.16 0.25 3.36
CA VAL A 94 8.75 0.42 3.71
C VAL A 94 7.85 -0.07 2.57
N THR A 95 8.21 0.25 1.33
CA THR A 95 7.40 -0.13 0.16
C THR A 95 7.42 -1.63 -0.08
N LEU A 96 8.58 -2.28 0.01
CA LEU A 96 8.70 -3.73 -0.10
C LEU A 96 7.92 -4.46 0.98
N VAL A 97 8.04 -4.02 2.24
CA VAL A 97 7.27 -4.60 3.36
C VAL A 97 5.77 -4.41 3.15
N SER A 98 5.34 -3.26 2.64
CA SER A 98 3.93 -2.98 2.35
C SER A 98 3.37 -3.90 1.26
N ILE A 99 4.10 -4.06 0.15
CA ILE A 99 3.72 -4.98 -0.94
C ILE A 99 3.66 -6.41 -0.43
N ALA A 100 4.68 -6.86 0.33
CA ALA A 100 4.70 -8.19 0.91
C ALA A 100 3.54 -8.43 1.87
N THR A 101 3.19 -7.44 2.70
CA THR A 101 2.06 -7.53 3.64
C THR A 101 0.73 -7.69 2.89
N VAL A 102 0.46 -6.81 1.92
CA VAL A 102 -0.76 -6.90 1.09
C VAL A 102 -0.81 -8.23 0.34
N GLY A 103 0.30 -8.64 -0.29
CA GLY A 103 0.37 -9.90 -1.04
C GLY A 103 0.14 -11.13 -0.17
N LEU A 104 0.76 -11.19 1.01
CA LEU A 104 0.58 -12.29 1.95
C LEU A 104 -0.85 -12.34 2.51
N SER A 105 -1.41 -11.19 2.92
CA SER A 105 -2.79 -11.12 3.41
C SER A 105 -3.79 -11.57 2.34
N LEU A 106 -3.62 -11.12 1.09
CA LEU A 106 -4.47 -11.54 -0.02
C LEU A 106 -4.37 -13.03 -0.30
N ALA A 107 -3.14 -13.58 -0.33
CA ALA A 107 -2.94 -15.01 -0.54
C ALA A 107 -3.63 -15.85 0.54
N LEU A 108 -3.49 -15.46 1.82
CA LEU A 108 -4.15 -16.15 2.93
C LEU A 108 -5.68 -16.06 2.83
N LEU A 109 -6.23 -14.89 2.48
CA LEU A 109 -7.67 -14.74 2.28
C LEU A 109 -8.20 -15.59 1.12
N LEU A 110 -7.47 -15.66 0.00
CA LEU A 110 -7.85 -16.53 -1.11
C LEU A 110 -7.88 -18.01 -0.70
N ILE A 111 -6.90 -18.46 0.07
CA ILE A 111 -6.86 -19.85 0.57
C ILE A 111 -8.06 -20.14 1.49
N ILE A 112 -8.36 -19.24 2.42
CA ILE A 112 -9.40 -19.48 3.44
C ILE A 112 -10.81 -19.31 2.88
N GLU A 113 -11.06 -18.22 2.15
CA GLU A 113 -12.40 -17.85 1.70
C GLU A 113 -12.79 -18.55 0.40
N THR A 114 -11.81 -18.82 -0.49
CA THR A 114 -12.08 -19.35 -1.84
C THR A 114 -11.45 -20.70 -2.12
N GLY A 115 -10.65 -21.26 -1.19
CA GLY A 115 -9.98 -22.55 -1.39
C GLY A 115 -10.91 -23.76 -1.54
N HIS A 116 -12.19 -23.61 -1.18
CA HIS A 116 -13.21 -24.65 -1.30
C HIS A 116 -14.11 -24.50 -2.55
N LEU A 117 -13.93 -23.41 -3.31
CA LEU A 117 -14.74 -23.08 -4.49
C LEU A 117 -14.00 -23.43 -5.78
N ASP A 118 -14.77 -23.76 -6.82
CA ASP A 118 -14.24 -24.07 -8.14
C ASP A 118 -13.64 -22.82 -8.82
N HIS A 119 -12.52 -22.99 -9.53
CA HIS A 119 -11.69 -21.87 -10.01
C HIS A 119 -12.42 -20.90 -10.97
N THR A 120 -13.48 -21.35 -11.62
CA THR A 120 -14.33 -20.56 -12.51
C THR A 120 -15.20 -19.55 -11.76
N GLN A 121 -15.57 -19.81 -10.50
CA GLN A 121 -16.35 -18.89 -9.66
C GLN A 121 -15.46 -17.90 -8.86
N THR A 122 -14.15 -18.17 -8.76
CA THR A 122 -13.21 -17.40 -7.93
C THR A 122 -12.71 -16.11 -8.59
N ARG A 123 -12.88 -15.92 -9.90
CA ARG A 123 -12.36 -14.74 -10.62
C ARG A 123 -12.93 -13.42 -10.11
N ASP A 124 -14.23 -13.38 -9.84
CA ASP A 124 -14.89 -12.19 -9.27
C ASP A 124 -14.53 -11.99 -7.79
N ALA A 125 -14.20 -13.08 -7.08
CA ALA A 125 -13.77 -13.02 -5.69
C ALA A 125 -12.36 -12.41 -5.55
N PHE A 126 -11.47 -12.62 -6.51
CA PHE A 126 -10.12 -12.05 -6.47
C PHE A 126 -10.13 -10.53 -6.39
N LEU A 127 -10.89 -9.85 -7.27
CA LEU A 127 -10.94 -8.38 -7.27
C LEU A 127 -11.57 -7.86 -5.98
N LYS A 128 -12.61 -8.52 -5.47
CA LYS A 128 -13.24 -8.21 -4.19
C LYS A 128 -12.27 -8.32 -3.03
N LEU A 129 -11.58 -9.45 -2.89
CA LEU A 129 -10.62 -9.67 -1.81
C LEU A 129 -9.38 -8.79 -1.92
N LEU A 130 -8.91 -8.49 -3.13
CA LEU A 130 -7.83 -7.53 -3.34
C LEU A 130 -8.23 -6.14 -2.85
N PHE A 131 -9.43 -5.67 -3.20
CA PHE A 131 -9.96 -4.39 -2.75
C PHE A 131 -10.09 -4.32 -1.22
N GLU A 132 -10.64 -5.36 -0.60
CA GLU A 132 -10.73 -5.46 0.87
C GLU A 132 -9.36 -5.44 1.52
N THR A 133 -8.40 -6.20 0.98
CA THR A 133 -7.04 -6.29 1.54
C THR A 133 -6.31 -4.96 1.47
N VAL A 134 -6.38 -4.28 0.33
CA VAL A 134 -5.74 -2.97 0.15
C VAL A 134 -6.44 -1.89 0.97
N SER A 135 -7.77 -1.94 1.06
CA SER A 135 -8.54 -1.05 1.94
C SER A 135 -8.17 -1.27 3.41
N ALA A 136 -8.03 -2.52 3.85
CA ALA A 136 -7.58 -2.86 5.20
C ALA A 136 -6.17 -2.34 5.48
N PHE A 137 -5.22 -2.62 4.58
CA PHE A 137 -3.83 -2.16 4.70
C PHE A 137 -3.71 -0.63 4.69
N GLY A 138 -4.43 0.04 3.80
CA GLY A 138 -4.49 1.50 3.77
C GLY A 138 -5.26 2.08 4.96
N THR A 139 -5.95 1.26 5.74
CA THR A 139 -6.96 1.67 6.75
C THR A 139 -7.98 2.63 6.16
N VAL A 140 -8.44 2.32 4.94
CA VAL A 140 -9.32 3.16 4.15
C VAL A 140 -10.75 3.03 4.59
N GLY A 141 -11.23 1.80 4.79
CA GLY A 141 -12.59 1.52 5.27
C GLY A 141 -13.65 1.44 4.17
N LEU A 142 -13.26 1.46 2.89
CA LEU A 142 -14.16 1.17 1.78
C LEU A 142 -14.24 -0.34 1.53
N SER A 143 -15.38 -0.80 1.01
CA SER A 143 -15.64 -2.22 0.74
C SER A 143 -16.44 -2.40 -0.56
N MET A 144 -16.24 -3.54 -1.23
CA MET A 144 -17.11 -4.02 -2.32
C MET A 144 -18.20 -4.98 -1.81
N GLY A 145 -18.45 -5.01 -0.50
CA GLY A 145 -19.45 -5.84 0.14
C GLY A 145 -18.97 -7.24 0.55
N ALA A 146 -17.66 -7.51 0.50
CA ALA A 146 -17.11 -8.80 0.91
C ALA A 146 -16.89 -8.89 2.44
N THR A 147 -16.68 -7.76 3.14
CA THR A 147 -16.31 -7.74 4.56
C THR A 147 -17.31 -8.45 5.47
N SER A 148 -18.62 -8.33 5.19
CA SER A 148 -19.69 -8.95 6.00
C SER A 148 -19.73 -10.47 5.85
N GLY A 149 -19.30 -10.98 4.70
CA GLY A 149 -19.29 -12.41 4.38
C GLY A 149 -18.03 -13.17 4.81
N LEU A 150 -17.01 -12.47 5.33
CA LEU A 150 -15.76 -13.10 5.74
C LEU A 150 -15.96 -14.09 6.90
N THR A 151 -15.27 -15.22 6.81
CA THR A 151 -15.13 -16.18 7.90
C THR A 151 -14.44 -15.56 9.12
N VAL A 152 -14.52 -16.23 10.28
CA VAL A 152 -13.80 -15.80 11.49
C VAL A 152 -12.30 -15.64 11.22
N TRP A 153 -11.71 -16.59 10.48
CA TRP A 153 -10.30 -16.54 10.12
C TRP A 153 -9.99 -15.42 9.12
N GLY A 154 -10.85 -15.20 8.11
CA GLY A 154 -10.72 -14.07 7.19
C GLY A 154 -10.77 -12.72 7.90
N LYS A 155 -11.66 -12.57 8.89
CA LYS A 155 -11.75 -11.37 9.74
C LYS A 155 -10.47 -11.14 10.55
N LEU A 156 -9.89 -12.19 11.14
CA LEU A 156 -8.61 -12.07 11.87
C LEU A 156 -7.46 -11.61 10.98
N ILE A 157 -7.41 -12.08 9.73
CA ILE A 157 -6.42 -11.62 8.75
C ILE A 157 -6.61 -10.13 8.49
N ILE A 158 -7.82 -9.69 8.14
CA ILE A 158 -8.11 -8.28 7.88
C ILE A 158 -7.77 -7.40 9.08
N ILE A 159 -8.11 -7.81 10.31
CA ILE A 159 -7.77 -7.08 11.55
C ILE A 159 -6.24 -6.92 11.66
N THR A 160 -5.49 -7.99 11.42
CA THR A 160 -4.02 -7.96 11.47
C THR A 160 -3.46 -7.05 10.37
N THR A 161 -4.01 -7.11 9.15
CA THR A 161 -3.63 -6.24 8.03
C THR A 161 -3.89 -4.77 8.34
N MET A 162 -5.03 -4.43 8.98
CA MET A 162 -5.33 -3.05 9.43
C MET A 162 -4.33 -2.56 10.47
N PHE A 163 -3.99 -3.41 11.45
CA PHE A 163 -3.01 -3.07 12.48
C PHE A 163 -1.63 -2.81 11.86
N LEU A 164 -1.15 -3.71 11.00
CA LEU A 164 0.13 -3.55 10.29
C LEU A 164 0.12 -2.32 9.37
N GLY A 165 -0.99 -2.08 8.68
CA GLY A 165 -1.19 -0.92 7.81
C GLY A 165 -1.11 0.42 8.54
N ARG A 166 -1.59 0.46 9.78
CA ARG A 166 -1.54 1.66 10.63
C ARG A 166 -0.18 1.85 11.31
N VAL A 167 0.40 0.77 11.85
CA VAL A 167 1.62 0.82 12.67
C VAL A 167 2.89 0.76 11.80
N GLY A 168 2.81 0.27 10.56
CA GLY A 168 3.92 0.04 9.64
C GLY A 168 4.97 1.17 9.57
N PRO A 169 4.59 2.44 9.35
CA PRO A 169 5.55 3.55 9.31
C PRO A 169 6.32 3.74 10.63
N LEU A 170 5.66 3.54 11.78
CA LEU A 170 6.27 3.64 13.11
C LEU A 170 7.17 2.43 13.39
N THR A 171 6.75 1.22 13.03
CA THR A 171 7.55 0.00 13.22
C THR A 171 8.86 0.07 12.43
N VAL A 172 8.81 0.49 11.16
CA VAL A 172 10.01 0.62 10.34
C VAL A 172 10.92 1.74 10.85
N ALA A 173 10.35 2.87 11.29
CA ALA A 173 11.12 3.94 11.90
C ALA A 173 11.86 3.46 13.18
N LEU A 174 11.19 2.71 14.06
CA LEU A 174 11.75 2.19 15.30
C LEU A 174 12.81 1.09 15.06
N ALA A 175 12.53 0.14 14.17
CA ALA A 175 13.45 -0.95 13.84
C ALA A 175 14.79 -0.42 13.29
N LEU A 176 14.73 0.60 12.44
CA LEU A 176 15.92 1.21 11.83
C LEU A 176 16.66 2.14 12.79
N THR A 177 15.97 2.75 13.75
CA THR A 177 16.61 3.57 14.79
C THR A 177 17.37 2.70 15.80
N ARG A 178 16.82 1.53 16.16
CA ARG A 178 17.53 0.56 17.02
C ARG A 178 18.78 -0.01 16.36
N ARG A 179 18.75 -0.24 15.04
CA ARG A 179 19.89 -0.82 14.30
C ARG A 179 21.07 0.13 14.13
N ALA A 180 20.87 1.45 14.25
CA ALA A 180 21.95 2.43 14.26
C ALA A 180 22.84 2.35 15.51
N ARG A 181 22.42 1.62 16.55
CA ARG A 181 23.18 1.44 17.81
C ARG A 181 24.12 0.23 17.79
N ASP A 182 23.97 -0.70 16.83
CA ASP A 182 24.74 -1.95 16.72
C ASP A 182 25.57 -2.02 15.43
N THR A 183 26.31 -0.96 15.10
CA THR A 183 27.23 -1.01 13.95
C THR A 183 28.47 -1.84 14.31
N ARG A 184 28.40 -3.15 14.02
CA ARG A 184 29.60 -3.99 13.88
C ARG A 184 30.51 -3.34 12.82
N SER A 185 31.66 -2.83 13.26
CA SER A 185 32.63 -2.08 12.45
C SER A 185 33.50 -3.00 11.60
N TYR A 186 32.91 -3.84 10.77
CA TYR A 186 33.65 -4.56 9.74
C TYR A 186 32.81 -4.70 8.47
N ASN A 187 33.47 -4.54 7.32
CA ASN A 187 32.85 -4.74 6.01
C ASN A 187 33.18 -6.15 5.53
N TYR A 188 32.20 -6.81 4.91
CA TYR A 188 32.44 -8.04 4.16
C TYR A 188 33.07 -7.72 2.80
N GLY A 189 33.69 -8.72 2.16
CA GLY A 189 34.20 -8.59 0.79
C GLY A 189 33.09 -8.15 -0.16
N GLN A 190 33.41 -7.23 -1.08
CA GLN A 190 32.46 -6.79 -2.10
C GLN A 190 32.41 -7.82 -3.22
N GLU A 191 31.22 -8.27 -3.58
CA GLU A 191 30.97 -9.11 -4.75
C GLU A 191 30.03 -8.38 -5.70
N GLU A 192 30.40 -8.36 -6.98
CA GLU A 192 29.52 -7.85 -8.03
C GLU A 192 28.55 -8.96 -8.44
N VAL A 193 27.30 -8.84 -7.99
CA VAL A 193 26.22 -9.73 -8.42
C VAL A 193 25.53 -9.09 -9.62
N MET A 194 25.50 -9.80 -10.74
CA MET A 194 24.78 -9.37 -11.93
C MET A 194 23.28 -9.29 -11.60
N ILE A 195 22.76 -8.07 -11.61
CA ILE A 195 21.35 -7.76 -11.68
C ILE A 195 21.10 -7.31 -13.12
N GLY A 196 20.06 -7.87 -13.77
CA GLY A 196 19.83 -7.78 -15.21
C GLY A 196 19.90 -6.39 -15.83
#